data_AF-A0A7S2PZJ6-F1
#
_entry.id   AF-A0A7S2PZJ6-F1
#
_cell.length_a   1.000
_cell.length_b   1.000
_cell.length_c   1.000
_cell.angle_alpha   90.00
_cell.angle_beta   90.00
_cell.angle_gamma   90.00
#
_symmetry.space_group_name_H-M   'P 1'
#
loop_
_entity.id
_entity.type
_entity.pdbx_description
1 polymer ?
#
loop_
_entity_poly.entity_id
_entity_poly.type
_entity_poly.pdbx_seq_one_letter_code
_entity_poly.pdbx_strand_id
1 'polypeptide(L)'
;MCKMVAFACIVLLFSSLQVVSSFTSHYSRSRRIDIQQQKRINVECFQTSDATSDDSDNYFHHLLSQFQGDFDNYHQVIRDRNHALAPADGGGHEHIHCTLVPCPHTAVTQEQRQNNDQWILAAFYFNGNPRQIFRFRMYKLISPQDDDSNSNNIDGEKVRMKLHTLSSELEQQLRQYSDQPCTWWRETYDVWLNSINEGENESDDNRSNEWNTFRSEGIQHLVSPLVGCDVLWDPQWDPKKHAYLNVDEYGNDTSSSPTTINKNNNVDGCHATMEAGSAGAIVDSISLIPGKRILIKDELSLWEDEFWINDRGYDPDAVVDDNDGGGNDENEDGVGNMPFVYGNRRGVPYKLERVSCISTENTNEGSDDMSSAPPLLLERTIHKQELAWTLGDDFREQTEYEEKLRAVEEALLQS
;
A
#
# COMPACT_ATOMS: atom_id res chain seq x y z
N MET A 1 36.41 -31.96 -13.47
CA MET A 1 35.61 -32.32 -14.65
C MET A 1 34.16 -32.47 -14.22
N CYS A 2 33.34 -31.50 -14.65
CA CYS A 2 31.87 -31.46 -14.73
C CYS A 2 31.01 -32.10 -13.61
N LYS A 3 30.33 -31.26 -12.83
CA LYS A 3 28.89 -30.96 -13.02
C LYS A 3 28.49 -29.72 -12.19
N MET A 4 28.40 -28.58 -12.89
CA MET A 4 27.70 -27.35 -12.49
C MET A 4 26.46 -27.27 -13.39
N VAL A 5 25.26 -27.47 -12.83
CA VAL A 5 23.91 -27.28 -13.44
C VAL A 5 22.95 -27.28 -12.23
N ALA A 6 22.02 -26.37 -11.96
CA ALA A 6 21.50 -25.17 -12.62
C ALA A 6 20.98 -24.21 -11.52
N PHE A 7 21.22 -22.91 -11.68
CA PHE A 7 20.58 -21.83 -10.92
C PHE A 7 19.77 -21.03 -11.94
N ALA A 8 18.44 -21.19 -11.92
CA ALA A 8 17.51 -20.41 -12.73
C ALA A 8 16.11 -20.52 -12.12
N CYS A 9 15.76 -19.58 -11.25
CA CYS A 9 14.38 -19.24 -10.90
C CYS A 9 14.39 -17.83 -10.30
N ILE A 10 14.27 -16.81 -11.16
CA ILE A 10 13.70 -15.46 -10.93
C ILE A 10 13.79 -14.70 -12.27
N VAL A 11 12.75 -13.91 -12.57
CA VAL A 11 12.53 -13.00 -13.73
C VAL A 11 11.98 -13.61 -15.02
N LEU A 12 10.65 -13.68 -15.17
CA LEU A 12 9.90 -13.51 -16.44
C LEU A 12 8.48 -13.04 -16.04
N LEU A 13 8.02 -11.84 -16.39
CA LEU A 13 7.62 -11.43 -17.73
C LEU A 13 7.97 -9.95 -18.00
N PHE A 14 9.01 -9.71 -18.78
CA PHE A 14 9.15 -8.50 -19.59
C PHE A 14 8.88 -8.88 -21.05
N SER A 15 7.78 -8.38 -21.60
CA SER A 15 7.55 -8.40 -23.04
C SER A 15 7.78 -7.00 -23.58
N SER A 16 8.92 -6.86 -24.24
CA SER A 16 9.32 -5.71 -25.04
C SER A 16 8.36 -5.45 -26.20
N LEU A 17 8.02 -4.19 -26.43
CA LEU A 17 7.78 -3.68 -27.78
C LEU A 17 8.67 -2.46 -28.00
N GLN A 18 9.57 -2.60 -28.98
CA GLN A 18 10.49 -1.58 -29.44
C GLN A 18 9.72 -0.46 -30.14
N VAL A 19 9.94 0.78 -29.73
CA VAL A 19 9.85 1.94 -30.62
C VAL A 19 11.17 2.68 -30.55
N VAL A 20 11.88 2.65 -31.67
CA VAL A 20 13.03 3.51 -31.95
C VAL A 20 12.47 4.86 -32.43
N SER A 21 12.71 5.93 -31.68
CA SER A 21 12.80 7.27 -32.27
C SER A 21 13.66 8.23 -31.42
N SER A 22 14.71 8.70 -32.08
CA SER A 22 15.32 10.03 -32.04
C SER A 22 15.32 10.81 -30.72
N PHE A 23 16.51 10.91 -30.12
CA PHE A 23 16.86 11.94 -29.14
C PHE A 23 16.65 13.35 -29.70
N THR A 24 15.68 14.07 -29.16
CA THR A 24 15.76 15.53 -29.01
C THR A 24 16.13 15.84 -27.57
N SER A 25 17.24 16.54 -27.41
CA SER A 25 17.72 17.06 -26.13
C SER A 25 16.69 18.03 -25.55
N HIS A 26 15.92 17.61 -24.56
CA HIS A 26 15.25 18.51 -23.65
C HIS A 26 16.14 18.75 -22.44
N TYR A 27 16.60 20.00 -22.33
CA TYR A 27 17.31 20.54 -21.18
C TYR A 27 16.35 20.56 -19.99
N SER A 28 16.38 19.53 -19.14
CA SER A 28 15.73 19.59 -17.82
C SER A 28 16.51 20.56 -16.95
N ARG A 29 15.93 21.75 -16.76
CA ARG A 29 16.37 22.73 -15.78
C ARG A 29 16.08 22.16 -14.39
N SER A 30 17.02 21.39 -13.87
CA SER A 30 17.04 20.96 -12.48
C SER A 30 17.18 22.22 -11.61
N ARG A 31 16.05 22.73 -11.10
CA ARG A 31 16.07 23.67 -9.98
C ARG A 31 16.34 22.83 -8.74
N ARG A 32 17.56 22.92 -8.22
CA ARG A 32 17.85 22.54 -6.84
C ARG A 32 16.90 23.32 -5.94
N ILE A 33 15.94 22.63 -5.34
CA ILE A 33 15.20 23.13 -4.19
C ILE A 33 16.14 22.88 -3.01
N ASP A 34 16.74 23.94 -2.48
CA ASP A 34 17.45 23.87 -1.20
C ASP A 34 16.40 23.64 -0.11
N ILE A 35 16.21 22.37 0.28
CA ILE A 35 15.37 22.00 1.42
C ILE A 35 16.15 22.35 2.69
N GLN A 36 15.98 23.58 3.19
CA GLN A 36 16.32 23.90 4.57
C GLN A 36 15.25 23.32 5.50
N GLN A 37 15.45 22.09 5.97
CA GLN A 37 14.61 21.48 6.99
C GLN A 37 14.77 22.23 8.33
N GLN A 38 13.77 23.03 8.68
CA GLN A 38 13.71 23.70 9.96
C GLN A 38 13.00 22.79 10.97
N LYS A 39 13.77 22.27 11.93
CA LYS A 39 13.32 21.42 13.04
C LYS A 39 12.27 22.16 13.89
N ARG A 40 10.98 21.95 13.62
CA ARG A 40 9.87 22.28 14.53
C ARG A 40 9.29 20.98 15.05
N ILE A 41 9.66 20.63 16.28
CA ILE A 41 8.96 19.64 17.10
C ILE A 41 7.92 20.43 17.88
N ASN A 42 6.64 20.26 17.56
CA ASN A 42 5.50 20.44 18.46
C ASN A 42 4.24 19.96 17.73
N VAL A 43 3.80 18.75 18.03
CA VAL A 43 2.44 18.29 17.75
C VAL A 43 1.75 18.15 19.10
N GLU A 44 0.91 19.12 19.44
CA GLU A 44 -0.07 18.95 20.51
C GLU A 44 -1.20 18.07 19.95
N CYS A 45 -1.23 16.83 20.43
CA CYS A 45 -2.27 15.86 20.15
C CYS A 45 -3.59 16.29 20.84
N PHE A 46 -4.69 16.25 20.08
CA PHE A 46 -6.02 16.65 20.50
C PHE A 46 -6.47 15.89 21.76
N GLN A 47 -6.93 16.62 22.78
CA GLN A 47 -7.59 16.05 23.95
C GLN A 47 -9.03 15.66 23.59
N THR A 48 -9.35 14.37 23.77
CA THR A 48 -10.69 13.79 23.63
C THR A 48 -11.59 14.23 24.78
N SER A 49 -12.69 14.92 24.47
CA SER A 49 -13.77 15.22 25.41
C SER A 49 -14.99 14.36 25.14
N ASP A 50 -15.49 13.69 26.19
CA ASP A 50 -16.78 13.04 26.43
C ASP A 50 -17.63 12.60 25.21
N ALA A 51 -17.63 11.28 25.00
CA ALA A 51 -18.33 10.52 23.98
C ALA A 51 -19.83 10.37 24.26
N THR A 52 -20.70 10.77 23.31
CA THR A 52 -22.04 10.17 23.11
C THR A 52 -22.62 10.26 21.68
N SER A 53 -21.86 10.61 20.63
CA SER A 53 -22.26 10.39 19.22
C SER A 53 -21.04 10.40 18.28
N ASP A 54 -21.05 9.56 17.23
CA ASP A 54 -20.06 9.40 16.13
C ASP A 54 -18.76 8.62 16.38
N ASP A 55 -18.85 7.38 16.86
CA ASP A 55 -17.67 6.49 16.98
C ASP A 55 -17.17 5.95 15.62
N SER A 56 -18.07 5.76 14.64
CA SER A 56 -17.76 5.25 13.29
C SER A 56 -16.99 6.25 12.43
N ASP A 57 -17.44 7.51 12.41
CA ASP A 57 -16.77 8.61 11.69
C ASP A 57 -15.38 8.87 12.28
N ASN A 58 -15.22 8.71 13.59
CA ASN A 58 -13.92 8.79 14.26
C ASN A 58 -12.98 7.65 13.79
N TYR A 59 -13.48 6.41 13.68
CA TYR A 59 -12.68 5.30 13.18
C TYR A 59 -12.23 5.49 11.72
N PHE A 60 -13.13 5.95 10.83
CA PHE A 60 -12.78 6.22 9.43
C PHE A 60 -11.68 7.28 9.31
N HIS A 61 -11.83 8.40 10.02
CA HIS A 61 -10.83 9.46 10.01
C HIS A 61 -9.50 9.03 10.65
N HIS A 62 -9.55 8.25 11.73
CA HIS A 62 -8.36 7.65 12.34
C HIS A 62 -7.63 6.75 11.35
N LEU A 63 -8.35 5.83 10.70
CA LEU A 63 -7.80 4.95 9.65
C LEU A 63 -7.15 5.77 8.53
N LEU A 64 -7.84 6.79 7.99
CA LEU A 64 -7.28 7.63 6.93
C LEU A 64 -6.03 8.39 7.35
N SER A 65 -5.96 8.86 8.60
CA SER A 65 -4.79 9.57 9.12
C SER A 65 -3.54 8.69 9.16
N GLN A 66 -3.72 7.38 9.38
CA GLN A 66 -2.65 6.39 9.42
C GLN A 66 -2.37 5.75 8.05
N PHE A 67 -3.38 5.61 7.19
CA PHE A 67 -3.31 4.87 5.91
C PHE A 67 -2.81 5.75 4.75
N GLN A 68 -1.66 6.37 4.98
CA GLN A 68 -0.93 7.22 4.04
C GLN A 68 0.57 7.12 4.34
N GLY A 69 1.42 7.60 3.43
CA GLY A 69 2.85 7.71 3.66
C GLY A 69 3.66 6.55 3.10
N ASP A 70 4.85 6.35 3.62
CA ASP A 70 5.84 5.39 3.14
C ASP A 70 6.16 4.38 4.24
N PHE A 71 6.28 3.10 3.90
CA PHE A 71 6.54 2.00 4.84
C PHE A 71 7.54 1.00 4.25
N ASP A 72 8.42 0.43 5.08
CA ASP A 72 9.52 -0.43 4.63
C ASP A 72 9.84 -1.55 5.64
N ASN A 73 10.16 -2.77 5.17
CA ASN A 73 10.46 -3.92 6.06
C ASN A 73 11.96 -4.23 6.21
N TYR A 74 12.86 -3.28 5.94
CA TYR A 74 14.31 -3.53 5.97
C TYR A 74 14.80 -4.26 7.22
N HIS A 75 14.38 -3.85 8.42
CA HIS A 75 14.84 -4.50 9.65
C HIS A 75 14.28 -5.92 9.82
N GLN A 76 13.09 -6.22 9.30
CA GLN A 76 12.57 -7.59 9.25
C GLN A 76 13.46 -8.45 8.35
N VAL A 77 13.84 -7.94 7.19
CA VAL A 77 14.71 -8.66 6.25
C VAL A 77 16.07 -8.94 6.87
N ILE A 78 16.71 -7.96 7.53
CA ILE A 78 17.98 -8.19 8.23
C ILE A 78 17.83 -9.29 9.30
N ARG A 79 16.73 -9.27 10.07
CA ARG A 79 16.44 -10.31 11.06
C ARG A 79 16.27 -11.69 10.43
N ASP A 80 15.53 -11.79 9.32
CA ASP A 80 15.37 -13.04 8.59
C ASP A 80 16.72 -13.61 8.14
N ARG A 81 17.56 -12.76 7.55
CA ARG A 81 18.87 -13.19 7.05
C ARG A 81 19.78 -13.67 8.18
N ASN A 82 19.76 -13.01 9.34
CA ASN A 82 20.47 -13.48 10.54
C ASN A 82 19.99 -14.84 11.06
N HIS A 83 18.79 -15.28 10.68
CA HIS A 83 18.22 -16.60 11.01
C HIS A 83 18.30 -17.60 9.85
N ALA A 84 19.17 -17.35 8.86
CA ALA A 84 19.33 -18.18 7.66
C ALA A 84 18.06 -18.30 6.79
N LEU A 85 17.15 -17.33 6.88
CA LEU A 85 15.92 -17.34 6.11
C LEU A 85 16.10 -16.54 4.82
N ALA A 86 16.35 -17.25 3.72
CA ALA A 86 16.37 -16.67 2.38
C ALA A 86 14.93 -16.36 1.88
N PRO A 87 14.74 -15.43 0.93
CA PRO A 87 13.40 -15.10 0.42
C PRO A 87 12.74 -16.29 -0.32
N ALA A 88 11.45 -16.15 -0.66
CA ALA A 88 10.65 -17.13 -1.37
C ALA A 88 10.66 -18.54 -0.73
N ASP A 89 11.30 -19.53 -1.36
CA ASP A 89 11.34 -20.91 -0.87
C ASP A 89 12.07 -21.05 0.47
N GLY A 90 12.96 -20.10 0.82
CA GLY A 90 13.63 -20.07 2.12
C GLY A 90 12.76 -19.57 3.27
N GLY A 91 11.55 -19.07 2.98
CA GLY A 91 10.58 -18.61 3.99
C GLY A 91 10.91 -17.28 4.67
N GLY A 92 12.01 -16.63 4.32
CA GLY A 92 12.27 -15.23 4.69
C GLY A 92 11.52 -14.26 3.77
N HIS A 93 11.52 -12.98 4.13
CA HIS A 93 10.84 -11.94 3.38
C HIS A 93 11.76 -11.30 2.34
N GLU A 94 11.18 -10.89 1.22
CA GLU A 94 11.76 -9.92 0.30
C GLU A 94 11.81 -8.52 0.96
N HIS A 95 12.80 -7.70 0.58
CA HIS A 95 12.84 -6.30 0.98
C HIS A 95 11.88 -5.51 0.10
N ILE A 96 10.76 -5.09 0.68
CA ILE A 96 9.69 -4.37 0.02
C ILE A 96 9.43 -3.03 0.71
N HIS A 97 9.02 -2.08 -0.12
CA HIS A 97 8.57 -0.77 0.30
C HIS A 97 7.15 -0.54 -0.22
N CYS A 98 6.31 0.11 0.58
CA CYS A 98 4.95 0.50 0.24
C CYS A 98 4.79 2.03 0.36
N THR A 99 4.31 2.68 -0.70
CA THR A 99 3.96 4.10 -0.68
C THR A 99 2.46 4.25 -0.90
N LEU A 100 1.77 4.96 0.00
CA LEU A 100 0.34 5.24 0.00
C LEU A 100 0.11 6.76 -0.12
N VAL A 101 -0.50 7.20 -1.21
CA VAL A 101 -0.68 8.62 -1.55
C VAL A 101 -2.17 8.96 -1.58
N PRO A 102 -2.72 9.60 -0.54
CA PRO A 102 -4.14 9.97 -0.53
C PRO A 102 -4.44 11.05 -1.57
N CYS A 103 -5.59 10.92 -2.25
CA CYS A 103 -6.13 11.96 -3.13
C CYS A 103 -6.37 13.24 -2.32
N PRO A 104 -5.81 14.39 -2.74
CA PRO A 104 -6.04 15.65 -2.06
C PRO A 104 -7.52 16.01 -1.98
N HIS A 105 -7.98 16.38 -0.80
CA HIS A 105 -9.27 17.02 -0.63
C HIS A 105 -9.14 18.50 -0.98
N THR A 106 -10.00 18.98 -1.89
CA THR A 106 -10.32 20.41 -1.95
C THR A 106 -11.17 20.79 -0.74
N ALA A 107 -11.29 22.08 -0.41
CA ALA A 107 -12.28 22.55 0.55
C ALA A 107 -13.69 22.22 0.01
N VAL A 108 -14.19 21.05 0.35
CA VAL A 108 -15.42 20.52 -0.21
C VAL A 108 -16.62 21.21 0.44
N THR A 109 -17.64 21.54 -0.34
CA THR A 109 -18.92 22.03 0.18
C THR A 109 -19.59 20.97 1.05
N GLN A 110 -20.38 21.42 2.03
CA GLN A 110 -20.98 20.58 3.08
C GLN A 110 -21.83 19.41 2.54
N GLU A 111 -22.37 19.50 1.32
CA GLU A 111 -23.17 18.45 0.67
C GLU A 111 -22.35 17.26 0.16
N GLN A 112 -21.08 17.47 -0.23
CA GLN A 112 -20.21 16.36 -0.65
C GLN A 112 -19.56 15.61 0.53
N ARG A 113 -19.72 16.11 1.76
CA ARG A 113 -19.35 15.35 2.99
C ARG A 113 -20.24 14.12 3.21
N GLN A 114 -21.37 14.01 2.50
CA GLN A 114 -22.30 12.89 2.69
C GLN A 114 -21.81 11.59 2.05
N ASN A 115 -20.85 11.64 1.13
CA ASN A 115 -20.15 10.46 0.62
C ASN A 115 -18.66 10.60 0.98
N ASN A 116 -18.31 10.20 2.21
CA ASN A 116 -16.95 10.16 2.72
C ASN A 116 -16.14 9.04 2.04
N ASP A 117 -15.93 9.16 0.74
CA ASP A 117 -15.08 8.27 -0.04
C ASP A 117 -13.67 8.88 -0.18
N GLN A 118 -12.64 8.08 0.07
CA GLN A 118 -11.25 8.47 -0.11
C GLN A 118 -10.53 7.58 -1.12
N TRP A 119 -9.96 8.19 -2.15
CA TRP A 119 -9.09 7.52 -3.11
C TRP A 119 -7.63 7.56 -2.66
N ILE A 120 -6.90 6.47 -2.85
CA ILE A 120 -5.48 6.35 -2.47
C ILE A 120 -4.73 5.62 -3.58
N LEU A 121 -3.67 6.25 -4.09
CA LEU A 121 -2.71 5.60 -4.98
C LEU A 121 -1.69 4.83 -4.14
N ALA A 122 -1.42 3.59 -4.53
CA ALA A 122 -0.47 2.74 -3.84
C ALA A 122 0.56 2.15 -4.79
N ALA A 123 1.83 2.15 -4.38
CA ALA A 123 2.91 1.48 -5.08
C ALA A 123 3.69 0.57 -4.15
N PHE A 124 4.12 -0.57 -4.67
CA PHE A 124 5.02 -1.50 -3.99
C PHE A 124 6.25 -1.74 -4.85
N TYR A 125 7.42 -1.60 -4.26
CA TYR A 125 8.69 -1.73 -4.95
C TYR A 125 9.74 -2.45 -4.11
N PHE A 126 10.73 -3.04 -4.77
CA PHE A 126 11.78 -3.80 -4.11
C PHE A 126 12.95 -2.92 -3.66
N ASN A 127 13.63 -3.38 -2.61
CA ASN A 127 14.98 -2.95 -2.24
C ASN A 127 15.11 -1.43 -2.05
N GLY A 128 14.08 -0.76 -1.53
CA GLY A 128 14.06 0.69 -1.39
C GLY A 128 14.29 1.45 -2.71
N ASN A 129 14.00 0.87 -3.87
CA ASN A 129 14.19 1.52 -5.17
C ASN A 129 12.85 1.81 -5.84
N PRO A 130 12.37 3.07 -5.83
CA PRO A 130 11.07 3.42 -6.41
C PRO A 130 10.96 3.12 -7.91
N ARG A 131 12.07 2.92 -8.63
CA ARG A 131 12.03 2.53 -10.05
C ARG A 131 11.77 1.04 -10.27
N GLN A 132 11.79 0.23 -9.21
CA GLN A 132 11.54 -1.22 -9.24
C GLN A 132 10.13 -1.56 -8.74
N ILE A 133 9.11 -0.81 -9.18
CA ILE A 133 7.71 -1.06 -8.82
C ILE A 133 7.22 -2.36 -9.46
N PHE A 134 6.78 -3.29 -8.61
CA PHE A 134 6.20 -4.56 -9.04
C PHE A 134 4.67 -4.57 -8.91
N ARG A 135 4.07 -3.60 -8.21
CA ARG A 135 2.62 -3.48 -8.08
C ARG A 135 2.21 -2.02 -7.93
N PHE A 136 1.30 -1.56 -8.79
CA PHE A 136 0.47 -0.40 -8.54
C PHE A 136 -0.96 -0.84 -8.21
N ARG A 137 -1.63 -0.10 -7.33
CA ARG A 137 -3.05 -0.23 -7.03
C ARG A 137 -3.67 1.14 -6.78
N MET A 138 -4.96 1.24 -7.06
CA MET A 138 -5.80 2.32 -6.55
C MET A 138 -6.78 1.74 -5.55
N TYR A 139 -6.80 2.30 -4.34
CA TYR A 139 -7.76 1.95 -3.30
C TYR A 139 -8.84 3.01 -3.20
N LYS A 140 -10.08 2.58 -3.01
CA LYS A 140 -11.21 3.44 -2.65
C LYS A 140 -11.74 3.03 -1.29
N LEU A 141 -11.48 3.83 -0.27
CA LEU A 141 -12.04 3.64 1.06
C LEU A 141 -13.40 4.33 1.11
N ILE A 142 -14.41 3.59 1.54
CA ILE A 142 -15.81 4.02 1.62
C ILE A 142 -16.17 4.02 3.10
N SER A 143 -16.49 5.20 3.62
CA SER A 143 -16.96 5.36 5.00
C SER A 143 -18.22 4.51 5.25
N PRO A 144 -18.44 4.03 6.48
CA PRO A 144 -19.70 3.40 6.81
C PRO A 144 -20.84 4.41 6.60
N GLN A 145 -21.97 3.97 6.02
CA GLN A 145 -23.10 4.86 5.79
C GLN A 145 -23.90 5.00 7.08
N ASP A 146 -24.20 6.24 7.47
CA ASP A 146 -25.22 6.57 8.48
C ASP A 146 -26.61 6.29 7.91
N ASP A 147 -26.95 5.02 7.68
CA ASP A 147 -28.29 4.65 7.26
C ASP A 147 -29.25 4.84 8.45
N ASP A 148 -29.86 6.02 8.48
CA ASP A 148 -30.78 6.53 9.51
C ASP A 148 -32.14 5.77 9.55
N SER A 149 -32.18 4.50 9.14
CA SER A 149 -33.42 3.72 9.11
C SER A 149 -33.25 2.22 9.35
N ASN A 150 -33.36 1.84 10.63
CA ASN A 150 -33.94 0.57 11.09
C ASN A 150 -33.28 -0.77 10.67
N SER A 151 -32.09 -0.77 10.07
CA SER A 151 -31.37 -2.01 9.81
C SER A 151 -30.38 -2.28 10.94
N ASN A 152 -30.59 -3.36 11.71
CA ASN A 152 -29.62 -3.89 12.68
C ASN A 152 -28.39 -4.50 11.96
N ASN A 153 -27.89 -3.86 10.89
CA ASN A 153 -26.75 -4.37 10.15
C ASN A 153 -25.48 -4.10 10.94
N ILE A 154 -24.98 -5.16 11.56
CA ILE A 154 -23.67 -5.21 12.24
C ILE A 154 -22.53 -4.84 11.26
N ASP A 155 -22.76 -4.95 9.94
CA ASP A 155 -21.80 -4.52 8.93
C ASP A 155 -21.77 -2.99 8.68
N GLY A 156 -22.66 -2.23 9.33
CA GLY A 156 -22.80 -0.78 9.15
C GLY A 156 -21.69 0.07 9.76
N GLU A 157 -20.74 -0.50 10.51
CA GLU A 157 -19.62 0.23 11.13
C GLU A 157 -18.27 0.03 10.41
N LYS A 158 -18.23 -0.85 9.39
CA LYS A 158 -16.98 -1.25 8.73
C LYS A 158 -16.61 -0.29 7.60
N VAL A 159 -15.33 0.07 7.50
CA VAL A 159 -14.81 0.81 6.34
C VAL A 159 -14.50 -0.18 5.22
N ARG A 160 -15.16 -0.02 4.07
CA ARG A 160 -14.92 -0.87 2.90
C ARG A 160 -13.83 -0.27 2.03
N MET A 161 -12.77 -1.03 1.78
CA MET A 161 -11.71 -0.69 0.84
C MET A 161 -11.86 -1.50 -0.45
N LYS A 162 -12.24 -0.83 -1.54
CA LYS A 162 -12.31 -1.43 -2.88
C LYS A 162 -10.97 -1.31 -3.60
N LEU A 163 -10.53 -2.40 -4.21
CA LEU A 163 -9.26 -2.48 -4.92
C LEU A 163 -9.47 -2.30 -6.42
N HIS A 164 -8.59 -1.53 -7.07
CA HIS A 164 -8.63 -1.33 -8.51
C HIS A 164 -7.22 -1.47 -9.12
N THR A 165 -7.18 -1.95 -10.36
CA THR A 165 -6.01 -1.84 -11.24
C THR A 165 -6.04 -0.51 -11.97
N LEU A 166 -4.87 0.03 -12.29
CA LEU A 166 -4.76 1.24 -13.11
C LEU A 166 -4.92 0.90 -14.58
N SER A 167 -5.36 1.87 -15.39
CA SER A 167 -5.23 1.78 -16.85
C SER A 167 -3.74 1.74 -17.24
N SER A 168 -3.43 1.12 -18.38
CA SER A 168 -2.04 1.00 -18.83
C SER A 168 -1.36 2.36 -19.04
N GLU A 169 -2.12 3.35 -19.53
CA GLU A 169 -1.63 4.72 -19.74
C GLU A 169 -1.29 5.40 -18.41
N LEU A 170 -2.20 5.32 -17.42
CA LEU A 170 -1.94 5.89 -16.10
C LEU A 170 -0.74 5.21 -15.43
N GLU A 171 -0.67 3.87 -15.47
CA GLU A 171 0.46 3.15 -14.90
C GLU A 171 1.79 3.57 -15.55
N GLN A 172 1.81 3.70 -16.88
CA GLN A 172 2.99 4.17 -17.61
C GLN A 172 3.40 5.58 -17.19
N GLN A 173 2.44 6.50 -17.03
CA GLN A 173 2.70 7.86 -16.55
C GLN A 173 3.32 7.83 -15.15
N LEU A 174 2.68 7.13 -14.19
CA LEU A 174 3.16 7.10 -12.80
C LEU A 174 4.54 6.45 -12.66
N ARG A 175 4.91 5.48 -13.51
CA ARG A 175 6.27 4.91 -13.52
C ARG A 175 7.35 5.94 -13.87
N GLN A 176 7.04 6.93 -14.71
CA GLN A 176 7.97 8.02 -15.06
C GLN A 176 8.25 8.95 -13.87
N TYR A 177 7.29 9.05 -12.94
CA TYR A 177 7.36 9.87 -11.72
C TYR A 177 7.45 9.02 -10.46
N SER A 178 7.99 7.81 -10.58
CA SER A 178 7.99 6.83 -9.49
C SER A 178 8.73 7.31 -8.23
N ASP A 179 9.72 8.19 -8.39
CA ASP A 179 10.47 8.82 -7.28
C ASP A 179 9.79 10.06 -6.68
N GLN A 180 8.65 10.50 -7.23
CA GLN A 180 7.95 11.73 -6.84
C GLN A 180 6.47 11.49 -6.49
N PRO A 181 6.15 10.71 -5.44
CA PRO A 181 4.76 10.38 -5.12
C PRO A 181 3.87 11.57 -4.81
N CYS A 182 4.42 12.67 -4.30
CA CYS A 182 3.68 13.91 -4.06
C CYS A 182 3.13 14.54 -5.36
N THR A 183 3.62 14.17 -6.54
CA THR A 183 3.10 14.64 -7.83
C THR A 183 2.10 13.69 -8.48
N TRP A 184 1.96 12.45 -8.00
CA TRP A 184 1.17 11.43 -8.69
C TRP A 184 -0.28 11.82 -8.98
N TRP A 185 -0.94 12.57 -8.08
CA TRP A 185 -2.31 13.02 -8.32
C TRP A 185 -2.41 14.09 -9.40
N ARG A 186 -1.37 14.93 -9.56
CA ARG A 186 -1.26 15.85 -10.69
C ARG A 186 -1.11 15.07 -11.99
N GLU A 187 -0.20 14.10 -12.02
CA GLU A 187 0.03 13.28 -13.21
C GLU A 187 -1.22 12.45 -13.57
N THR A 188 -1.95 11.96 -12.57
CA THR A 188 -3.23 11.24 -12.79
C THR A 188 -4.27 12.15 -13.42
N TYR A 189 -4.37 13.39 -12.95
CA TYR A 189 -5.28 14.39 -13.50
C TYR A 189 -4.90 14.78 -14.93
N ASP A 190 -3.61 14.95 -15.22
CA ASP A 190 -3.13 15.25 -16.56
C ASP A 190 -3.47 14.13 -17.56
N VAL A 191 -3.34 12.86 -17.16
CA VAL A 191 -3.78 11.71 -17.99
C VAL A 191 -5.28 11.77 -18.26
N TRP A 192 -6.10 12.06 -17.25
CA TRP A 192 -7.54 12.21 -17.43
C TRP A 192 -7.88 13.37 -18.37
N LEU A 193 -7.29 14.54 -18.18
CA LEU A 193 -7.50 15.71 -19.05
C LEU A 193 -7.16 15.41 -20.51
N ASN A 194 -6.06 14.70 -20.75
CA ASN A 194 -5.68 14.31 -22.11
C ASN A 194 -6.71 13.35 -22.72
N SER A 195 -7.25 12.41 -21.93
CA SER A 195 -8.25 11.44 -22.41
C SER A 195 -9.59 12.07 -22.83
N ILE A 196 -9.97 13.20 -22.22
CA ILE A 196 -11.24 13.90 -22.53
C ILE A 196 -11.07 14.95 -23.64
N ASN A 197 -9.89 15.56 -23.76
CA ASN A 197 -9.63 16.65 -24.72
C ASN A 197 -9.32 16.17 -26.15
N GLU A 198 -9.24 14.86 -26.39
CA GLU A 198 -9.11 14.33 -27.76
C GLU A 198 -10.35 14.58 -28.64
N GLY A 199 -11.43 15.16 -28.09
CA GLY A 199 -12.70 15.38 -28.79
C GLY A 199 -13.14 16.83 -29.04
N GLU A 200 -12.80 17.83 -28.21
CA GLU A 200 -13.49 19.13 -28.23
C GLU A 200 -12.57 20.34 -27.94
N ASN A 201 -12.70 21.41 -28.75
CA ASN A 201 -12.04 22.69 -28.52
C ASN A 201 -12.87 23.53 -27.53
N GLU A 202 -12.66 23.37 -26.23
CA GLU A 202 -13.36 24.20 -25.21
C GLU A 202 -12.48 25.29 -24.57
N SER A 203 -13.17 26.35 -24.15
CA SER A 203 -12.64 27.63 -23.64
C SER A 203 -12.18 27.59 -22.18
N ASP A 204 -11.11 28.32 -21.88
CA ASP A 204 -10.27 28.35 -20.65
C ASP A 204 -10.93 28.63 -19.27
N ASP A 205 -12.24 28.89 -19.17
CA ASP A 205 -12.84 29.54 -17.97
C ASP A 205 -13.46 28.58 -16.91
N ASN A 206 -13.26 27.25 -16.97
CA ASN A 206 -14.01 26.29 -16.11
C ASN A 206 -13.18 25.33 -15.22
N ARG A 207 -11.87 25.60 -15.01
CA ARG A 207 -10.92 24.68 -14.36
C ARG A 207 -11.24 24.22 -12.92
N SER A 208 -11.88 25.03 -12.09
CA SER A 208 -12.20 24.61 -10.70
C SER A 208 -13.31 23.54 -10.65
N ASN A 209 -14.21 23.54 -11.64
CA ASN A 209 -15.23 22.50 -11.76
C ASN A 209 -14.60 21.17 -12.21
N GLU A 210 -13.58 21.23 -13.06
CA GLU A 210 -12.89 20.06 -13.62
C GLU A 210 -12.26 19.16 -12.56
N TRP A 211 -11.65 19.70 -11.49
CA TRP A 211 -11.06 18.86 -10.43
C TRP A 211 -12.12 18.08 -9.63
N ASN A 212 -13.25 18.71 -9.34
CA ASN A 212 -14.35 18.03 -8.64
C ASN A 212 -14.95 16.94 -9.54
N THR A 213 -15.14 17.23 -10.83
CA THR A 213 -15.55 16.24 -11.84
C THR A 213 -14.53 15.11 -11.96
N PHE A 214 -13.23 15.41 -11.94
CA PHE A 214 -12.18 14.40 -11.92
C PHE A 214 -12.30 13.45 -10.73
N ARG A 215 -12.51 13.99 -9.52
CA ARG A 215 -12.64 13.16 -8.30
C ARG A 215 -13.90 12.30 -8.31
N SER A 216 -15.03 12.83 -8.75
CA SER A 216 -16.30 12.10 -8.74
C SER A 216 -16.38 11.06 -9.87
N GLU A 217 -15.94 11.44 -11.07
CA GLU A 217 -16.17 10.66 -12.30
C GLU A 217 -14.85 10.31 -13.00
N GLY A 218 -13.91 11.25 -13.11
CA GLY A 218 -12.68 11.08 -13.88
C GLY A 218 -11.79 9.92 -13.43
N ILE A 219 -11.55 9.77 -12.12
CA ILE A 219 -10.74 8.67 -11.56
C ILE A 219 -11.30 7.30 -12.01
N GLN A 220 -12.63 7.15 -12.06
CA GLN A 220 -13.28 5.88 -12.42
C GLN A 220 -12.99 5.46 -13.87
N HIS A 221 -12.67 6.41 -14.76
CA HIS A 221 -12.28 6.13 -16.14
C HIS A 221 -10.84 5.62 -16.27
N LEU A 222 -10.01 5.88 -15.26
CA LEU A 222 -8.58 5.51 -15.25
C LEU A 222 -8.29 4.22 -14.50
N VAL A 223 -9.32 3.56 -13.94
CA VAL A 223 -9.14 2.37 -13.11
C VAL A 223 -10.15 1.28 -13.46
N SER A 224 -9.85 0.04 -13.11
CA SER A 224 -10.75 -1.10 -13.26
C SER A 224 -10.88 -1.86 -11.94
N PRO A 225 -12.10 -2.13 -11.45
CA PRO A 225 -12.30 -2.78 -10.16
C PRO A 225 -11.83 -4.24 -10.16
N LEU A 226 -11.20 -4.66 -9.07
CA LEU A 226 -10.90 -6.06 -8.77
C LEU A 226 -12.09 -6.66 -8.00
N VAL A 227 -13.10 -7.09 -8.75
CA VAL A 227 -14.36 -7.61 -8.19
C VAL A 227 -14.08 -8.82 -7.29
N GLY A 228 -14.63 -8.78 -6.07
CA GLY A 228 -14.46 -9.83 -5.06
C GLY A 228 -13.22 -9.64 -4.17
N CYS A 229 -12.35 -8.67 -4.46
CA CYS A 229 -11.17 -8.36 -3.66
C CYS A 229 -11.37 -7.24 -2.64
N ASP A 230 -12.62 -6.96 -2.25
CA ASP A 230 -12.89 -5.92 -1.26
C ASP A 230 -12.28 -6.32 0.09
N VAL A 231 -11.70 -5.34 0.78
CA VAL A 231 -11.16 -5.48 2.14
C VAL A 231 -12.04 -4.70 3.11
N LEU A 232 -12.38 -5.30 4.24
CA LEU A 232 -13.19 -4.69 5.29
C LEU A 232 -12.31 -4.37 6.48
N TRP A 233 -12.19 -3.09 6.82
CA TRP A 233 -11.59 -2.63 8.05
C TRP A 233 -12.65 -2.59 9.15
N ASP A 234 -12.41 -3.30 10.23
CA ASP A 234 -13.42 -3.61 11.24
C ASP A 234 -12.98 -3.05 12.62
N PRO A 235 -13.71 -2.06 13.19
CA PRO A 235 -13.42 -1.58 14.54
C PRO A 235 -13.63 -2.67 15.60
N GLN A 236 -14.43 -3.70 15.31
CA GLN A 236 -14.72 -4.84 16.17
C GLN A 236 -14.07 -6.14 15.62
N TRP A 237 -12.89 -6.01 15.03
CA TRP A 237 -12.17 -7.13 14.39
C TRP A 237 -12.00 -8.37 15.28
N ASP A 238 -11.95 -9.54 14.63
CA ASP A 238 -11.81 -10.84 15.29
C ASP A 238 -10.33 -11.20 15.52
N PRO A 239 -9.87 -11.31 16.79
CA PRO A 239 -8.48 -11.66 17.09
C PRO A 239 -8.00 -12.99 16.49
N LYS A 240 -8.92 -13.93 16.24
CA LYS A 240 -8.57 -15.22 15.65
C LYS A 240 -8.12 -15.08 14.20
N LYS A 241 -8.71 -14.15 13.45
CA LYS A 241 -8.32 -13.86 12.06
C LYS A 241 -6.98 -13.14 11.95
N HIS A 242 -6.45 -12.64 13.06
CA HIS A 242 -5.14 -12.02 13.12
C HIS A 242 -4.23 -12.76 14.11
N ALA A 243 -4.30 -14.09 14.13
CA ALA A 243 -3.49 -14.92 15.01
C ALA A 243 -1.98 -14.66 14.86
N TYR A 244 -1.53 -14.19 13.69
CA TYR A 244 -0.16 -13.78 13.42
C TYR A 244 0.36 -12.67 14.35
N LEU A 245 -0.52 -11.89 14.98
CA LEU A 245 -0.14 -10.87 15.96
C LEU A 245 0.49 -11.46 17.22
N ASN A 246 0.19 -12.72 17.52
CA ASN A 246 0.65 -13.42 18.72
C ASN A 246 1.85 -14.33 18.46
N VAL A 247 2.36 -14.40 17.22
CA VAL A 247 3.45 -15.30 16.84
C VAL A 247 4.78 -14.61 17.10
N ASP A 248 5.60 -15.21 17.98
CA ASP A 248 7.02 -14.89 18.09
C ASP A 248 7.79 -15.72 17.05
N GLU A 249 8.24 -15.02 16.01
CA GLU A 249 8.73 -15.62 14.76
C GLU A 249 10.12 -16.25 14.87
N TYR A 250 10.90 -15.77 15.83
CA TYR A 250 12.31 -16.12 16.03
C TYR A 250 12.54 -16.88 17.34
N GLY A 251 11.49 -17.09 18.13
CA GLY A 251 11.58 -17.63 19.49
C GLY A 251 12.22 -16.62 20.44
N ASN A 252 12.01 -16.83 21.75
CA ASN A 252 12.36 -15.97 22.90
C ASN A 252 13.86 -15.58 23.06
N ASP A 253 14.57 -15.21 22.00
CA ASP A 253 15.93 -14.68 22.05
C ASP A 253 15.90 -13.28 22.69
N THR A 254 16.18 -13.30 23.98
CA THR A 254 15.68 -12.37 24.98
C THR A 254 16.57 -11.12 25.14
N SER A 255 17.27 -10.64 24.09
CA SER A 255 18.31 -9.63 24.34
C SER A 255 18.34 -8.36 23.50
N SER A 256 17.61 -8.20 22.38
CA SER A 256 17.76 -6.94 21.62
C SER A 256 16.70 -6.63 20.57
N SER A 257 15.43 -6.99 20.74
CA SER A 257 14.39 -6.40 19.88
C SER A 257 13.95 -5.06 20.45
N PRO A 258 14.28 -3.92 19.82
CA PRO A 258 13.52 -2.71 20.07
C PRO A 258 12.09 -2.99 19.56
N THR A 259 11.11 -2.61 20.36
CA THR A 259 9.67 -2.61 20.02
C THR A 259 9.00 -3.98 19.80
N THR A 260 9.19 -4.95 20.71
CA THR A 260 8.03 -5.75 21.13
C THR A 260 7.13 -4.84 21.94
N ILE A 261 6.42 -3.94 21.24
CA ILE A 261 5.31 -3.17 21.81
C ILE A 261 4.44 -4.22 22.49
N ASN A 262 4.07 -3.96 23.74
CA ASN A 262 3.13 -4.77 24.50
C ASN A 262 1.75 -4.57 23.84
N LYS A 263 1.59 -5.11 22.61
CA LYS A 263 0.42 -4.98 21.71
C LYS A 263 -0.83 -5.63 22.29
N ASN A 264 -0.73 -6.22 23.48
CA ASN A 264 -1.86 -6.61 24.32
C ASN A 264 -2.78 -5.44 24.66
N ASN A 265 -2.29 -4.19 24.59
CA ASN A 265 -3.16 -3.00 24.58
C ASN A 265 -3.49 -2.63 23.13
N ASN A 266 -4.28 -3.50 22.49
CA ASN A 266 -4.88 -3.43 21.15
C ASN A 266 -5.65 -2.13 20.79
N VAL A 267 -5.47 -1.05 21.54
CA VAL A 267 -6.43 0.06 21.64
C VAL A 267 -6.42 0.95 20.39
N ASP A 268 -5.31 1.01 19.64
CA ASP A 268 -5.15 2.04 18.59
C ASP A 268 -4.91 1.50 17.16
N GLY A 269 -4.92 0.17 16.97
CA GLY A 269 -4.70 -0.46 15.66
C GLY A 269 -5.97 -0.57 14.82
N CYS A 270 -5.86 -0.35 13.52
CA CYS A 270 -6.90 -0.65 12.54
C CYS A 270 -6.62 -2.01 11.90
N HIS A 271 -7.62 -2.88 11.83
CA HIS A 271 -7.46 -4.25 11.35
C HIS A 271 -8.45 -4.54 10.23
N ALA A 272 -7.99 -5.28 9.23
CA ALA A 272 -8.76 -5.58 8.04
C ALA A 272 -8.62 -7.03 7.59
N THR A 273 -9.71 -7.55 7.04
CA THR A 273 -9.73 -8.86 6.37
C THR A 273 -10.45 -8.74 5.04
N MET A 274 -10.17 -9.63 4.08
CA MET A 274 -10.99 -9.76 2.87
C MET A 274 -12.48 -9.89 3.22
N GLU A 275 -13.37 -9.26 2.44
CA GLU A 275 -14.82 -9.30 2.66
C GLU A 275 -15.38 -10.73 2.69
N ALA A 276 -14.85 -11.60 1.83
CA ALA A 276 -15.19 -13.02 1.84
C ALA A 276 -14.79 -13.74 3.15
N GLY A 277 -14.19 -13.03 4.10
CA GLY A 277 -13.81 -13.49 5.41
C GLY A 277 -12.76 -14.59 5.33
N SER A 278 -12.86 -15.55 6.26
CA SER A 278 -11.98 -16.71 6.29
C SER A 278 -12.13 -17.62 5.07
N ALA A 279 -13.22 -17.51 4.30
CA ALA A 279 -13.38 -18.27 3.06
C ALA A 279 -12.41 -17.78 1.97
N GLY A 280 -12.04 -16.48 1.97
CA GLY A 280 -11.19 -15.85 0.96
C GLY A 280 -11.91 -15.56 -0.37
N ALA A 281 -11.29 -14.77 -1.23
CA ALA A 281 -11.83 -14.40 -2.54
C ALA A 281 -11.22 -15.25 -3.65
N ILE A 282 -12.04 -15.91 -4.47
CA ILE A 282 -11.55 -16.61 -5.66
C ILE A 282 -11.55 -15.64 -6.83
N VAL A 283 -10.37 -15.39 -7.40
CA VAL A 283 -10.20 -14.51 -8.56
C VAL A 283 -9.34 -15.14 -9.64
N ASP A 284 -9.57 -14.74 -10.88
CA ASP A 284 -8.66 -15.08 -11.97
C ASP A 284 -7.37 -14.26 -11.80
N SER A 285 -6.24 -14.97 -11.71
CA SER A 285 -4.94 -14.35 -11.66
C SER A 285 -4.71 -13.53 -12.92
N ILE A 286 -4.38 -12.25 -12.72
CA ILE A 286 -4.03 -11.33 -13.80
C ILE A 286 -2.53 -11.29 -14.07
N SER A 287 -1.69 -11.73 -13.12
CA SER A 287 -0.24 -11.49 -13.15
C SER A 287 0.60 -12.77 -13.07
N LEU A 288 0.37 -13.61 -12.07
CA LEU A 288 1.21 -14.80 -11.81
C LEU A 288 1.01 -15.87 -12.87
N ILE A 289 -0.25 -16.26 -13.11
CA ILE A 289 -0.62 -17.25 -14.12
C ILE A 289 -1.94 -16.80 -14.75
N PRO A 290 -1.90 -15.99 -15.82
CA PRO A 290 -3.10 -15.44 -16.45
C PRO A 290 -4.21 -16.48 -16.66
N GLY A 291 -5.38 -16.24 -16.07
CA GLY A 291 -6.55 -17.12 -16.16
C GLY A 291 -6.58 -18.30 -15.19
N LYS A 292 -5.58 -18.48 -14.34
CA LYS A 292 -5.64 -19.44 -13.23
C LYS A 292 -6.44 -18.84 -12.07
N ARG A 293 -7.40 -19.59 -11.53
CA ARG A 293 -8.10 -19.17 -10.32
C ARG A 293 -7.17 -19.24 -9.11
N ILE A 294 -7.23 -18.22 -8.26
CA ILE A 294 -6.49 -18.17 -7.00
C ILE A 294 -7.45 -17.76 -5.90
N LEU A 295 -7.39 -18.48 -4.79
CA LEU A 295 -8.04 -18.09 -3.55
C LEU A 295 -7.13 -17.15 -2.76
N ILE A 296 -7.59 -15.91 -2.53
CA ILE A 296 -6.86 -14.85 -1.83
C ILE A 296 -7.39 -14.71 -0.40
N LYS A 297 -6.49 -14.68 0.58
CA LYS A 297 -6.77 -14.48 2.01
C LYS A 297 -5.88 -13.39 2.59
N ASP A 298 -6.15 -12.14 2.21
CA ASP A 298 -5.40 -10.99 2.69
C ASP A 298 -5.91 -10.54 4.07
N GLU A 299 -4.98 -10.33 4.99
CA GLU A 299 -5.24 -9.75 6.30
C GLU A 299 -4.26 -8.60 6.53
N LEU A 300 -4.78 -7.46 6.98
CA LEU A 300 -4.03 -6.23 7.16
C LEU A 300 -4.12 -5.78 8.62
N SER A 301 -3.04 -5.24 9.16
CA SER A 301 -3.06 -4.52 10.44
C SER A 301 -2.24 -3.25 10.32
N LEU A 302 -2.79 -2.13 10.76
CA LEU A 302 -2.20 -0.81 10.64
C LEU A 302 -2.16 -0.15 12.01
N TRP A 303 -1.03 0.47 12.33
CA TRP A 303 -0.84 1.33 13.49
C TRP A 303 -0.23 2.66 13.03
N GLU A 304 -0.02 3.56 13.99
CA GLU A 304 0.70 4.81 13.76
C GLU A 304 2.04 4.54 13.09
N ASP A 305 2.88 3.63 13.59
CA ASP A 305 4.25 3.47 13.09
C ASP A 305 4.51 2.22 12.23
N GLU A 306 3.50 1.37 12.03
CA GLU A 306 3.68 0.08 11.36
C GLU A 306 2.49 -0.29 10.47
N PHE A 307 2.78 -0.95 9.35
CA PHE A 307 1.79 -1.56 8.48
C PHE A 307 2.16 -3.02 8.19
N TRP A 308 1.33 -3.94 8.67
CA TRP A 308 1.55 -5.38 8.54
C TRP A 308 0.62 -5.94 7.47
N ILE A 309 1.20 -6.70 6.54
CA ILE A 309 0.50 -7.27 5.38
C ILE A 309 0.68 -8.79 5.39
N ASN A 310 -0.41 -9.54 5.52
CA ASN A 310 -0.42 -10.99 5.44
C ASN A 310 -1.14 -11.48 4.17
N ASP A 311 -0.53 -11.24 3.01
CA ASP A 311 -1.05 -11.71 1.72
C ASP A 311 -0.83 -13.23 1.55
N ARG A 312 -1.87 -13.97 1.19
CA ARG A 312 -1.81 -15.42 0.95
C ARG A 312 -2.69 -15.82 -0.22
N GLY A 313 -2.12 -16.58 -1.16
CA GLY A 313 -2.80 -17.10 -2.34
C GLY A 313 -2.70 -18.62 -2.43
N TYR A 314 -3.82 -19.30 -2.68
CA TYR A 314 -3.92 -20.75 -2.81
C TYR A 314 -4.57 -21.17 -4.12
N ASP A 315 -4.24 -22.36 -4.62
CA ASP A 315 -4.86 -22.92 -5.82
C ASP A 315 -6.14 -23.67 -5.45
N PRO A 316 -7.34 -23.12 -5.72
CA PRO A 316 -8.59 -23.78 -5.38
C PRO A 316 -8.90 -24.97 -6.31
N ASP A 317 -8.18 -25.09 -7.43
CA ASP A 317 -8.44 -26.08 -8.48
C ASP A 317 -7.48 -27.27 -8.44
N ALA A 318 -6.50 -27.24 -7.55
CA ALA A 318 -5.55 -28.33 -7.43
C ALA A 318 -6.26 -29.59 -6.94
N VAL A 319 -6.15 -30.66 -7.74
CA VAL A 319 -6.54 -31.99 -7.33
C VAL A 319 -5.51 -32.48 -6.33
N VAL A 320 -5.88 -32.56 -5.05
CA VAL A 320 -5.08 -33.23 -4.04
C VAL A 320 -5.24 -34.72 -4.28
N ASP A 321 -4.18 -35.41 -4.68
CA ASP A 321 -4.20 -36.87 -4.78
C ASP A 321 -4.35 -37.44 -3.36
N ASP A 322 -5.55 -37.93 -3.03
CA ASP A 322 -5.89 -38.58 -1.75
C ASP A 322 -5.01 -39.80 -1.37
N ASN A 323 -4.06 -40.17 -2.23
CA ASN A 323 -3.19 -41.33 -2.07
C ASN A 323 -1.89 -41.06 -1.30
N ASP A 324 -1.48 -39.80 -1.12
CA ASP A 324 -0.42 -39.46 -0.16
C ASP A 324 -1.08 -39.21 1.19
N GLY A 325 -1.12 -40.25 2.04
CA GLY A 325 -1.83 -40.32 3.33
C GLY A 325 -1.37 -39.34 4.42
N GLY A 326 -1.16 -38.07 4.10
CA GLY A 326 -1.13 -36.95 5.03
C GLY A 326 -2.54 -36.74 5.59
N GLY A 327 -2.68 -36.89 6.90
CA GLY A 327 -3.96 -36.92 7.58
C GLY A 327 -4.86 -35.72 7.28
N ASN A 328 -6.18 -36.00 7.28
CA ASN A 328 -7.26 -35.02 7.33
C ASN A 328 -7.22 -34.23 8.65
N ASP A 329 -6.17 -33.44 8.86
CA ASP A 329 -6.29 -32.30 9.77
C ASP A 329 -7.03 -31.22 8.98
N GLU A 330 -8.35 -31.14 9.23
CA GLU A 330 -9.15 -29.98 8.90
C GLU A 330 -8.50 -28.78 9.61
N ASN A 331 -7.57 -28.10 8.92
CA ASN A 331 -6.97 -26.88 9.44
C ASN A 331 -8.10 -25.89 9.74
N GLU A 332 -8.08 -25.33 10.95
CA GLU A 332 -9.10 -24.44 11.52
C GLU A 332 -9.44 -23.23 10.62
N ASP A 333 -8.52 -22.91 9.68
CA ASP A 333 -8.63 -21.80 8.73
C ASP A 333 -9.41 -22.13 7.45
N GLY A 334 -9.96 -23.34 7.31
CA GLY A 334 -10.73 -23.77 6.14
C GLY A 334 -9.94 -23.82 4.83
N VAL A 335 -8.61 -23.65 4.90
CA VAL A 335 -7.68 -24.00 3.82
C VAL A 335 -7.38 -25.47 4.02
N GLY A 336 -8.12 -26.36 3.35
CA GLY A 336 -7.70 -27.76 3.23
C GLY A 336 -6.31 -27.86 2.59
N ASN A 337 -5.88 -29.05 2.15
CA ASN A 337 -4.60 -29.26 1.44
C ASN A 337 -4.43 -28.49 0.09
N MET A 338 -5.09 -27.34 -0.10
CA MET A 338 -4.93 -26.44 -1.23
C MET A 338 -3.46 -26.00 -1.34
N PRO A 339 -2.80 -26.27 -2.49
CA PRO A 339 -1.43 -25.86 -2.72
C PRO A 339 -1.29 -24.35 -2.65
N PHE A 340 -0.25 -23.93 -1.94
CA PHE A 340 0.16 -22.55 -1.87
C PHE A 340 0.62 -22.05 -3.25
N VAL A 341 0.18 -20.85 -3.65
CA VAL A 341 0.53 -20.20 -4.92
C VAL A 341 1.48 -19.03 -4.70
N TYR A 342 1.15 -18.11 -3.78
CA TYR A 342 1.96 -16.92 -3.53
C TYR A 342 1.71 -16.33 -2.14
N GLY A 343 2.62 -15.43 -1.72
CA GLY A 343 2.48 -14.63 -0.51
C GLY A 343 3.39 -15.11 0.61
N ASN A 344 2.94 -14.95 1.84
CA ASN A 344 3.65 -15.40 3.02
C ASN A 344 3.44 -16.90 3.28
N ARG A 345 4.54 -17.66 3.33
CA ARG A 345 4.53 -19.12 3.53
C ARG A 345 4.52 -19.57 4.99
N ARG A 346 5.07 -18.77 5.90
CA ARG A 346 5.28 -19.15 7.30
C ARG A 346 4.18 -18.67 8.23
N GLY A 347 3.20 -17.93 7.72
CA GLY A 347 2.22 -17.24 8.55
C GLY A 347 2.79 -16.02 9.27
N VAL A 348 4.01 -15.59 8.91
CA VAL A 348 4.65 -14.36 9.37
C VAL A 348 4.40 -13.20 8.40
N PRO A 349 3.63 -12.16 8.76
CA PRO A 349 3.30 -11.08 7.84
C PRO A 349 4.54 -10.28 7.43
N TYR A 350 4.47 -9.57 6.30
CA TYR A 350 5.40 -8.49 6.03
C TYR A 350 5.18 -7.38 7.06
N LYS A 351 6.22 -7.03 7.82
CA LYS A 351 6.17 -6.02 8.89
C LYS A 351 6.86 -4.76 8.40
N LEU A 352 6.07 -3.84 7.86
CA LEU A 352 6.58 -2.58 7.31
C LEU A 352 6.57 -1.51 8.40
N GLU A 353 7.69 -0.83 8.59
CA GLU A 353 7.85 0.30 9.51
C GLU A 353 7.63 1.60 8.75
N ARG A 354 6.92 2.57 9.35
CA ARG A 354 6.70 3.87 8.73
C ARG A 354 8.02 4.62 8.55
N VAL A 355 8.24 5.10 7.33
CA VAL A 355 9.38 5.92 6.93
C VAL A 355 9.00 7.40 6.84
N SER A 356 7.85 7.70 6.24
CA SER A 356 7.31 9.06 6.13
C SER A 356 5.79 9.11 6.18
N CYS A 357 5.26 10.30 6.42
CA CYS A 357 3.86 10.66 6.21
C CYS A 357 3.75 11.54 4.95
N ILE A 358 2.67 11.38 4.19
CA ILE A 358 2.26 12.24 3.08
C ILE A 358 0.92 12.89 3.45
N SER A 359 0.89 14.21 3.47
CA SER A 359 -0.29 15.00 3.83
C SER A 359 -0.50 16.16 2.86
N THR A 360 -1.73 16.63 2.75
CA THR A 360 -2.03 17.88 2.03
C THR A 360 -1.42 19.07 2.78
N GLU A 361 -0.77 19.97 2.07
CA GLU A 361 -0.23 21.19 2.66
C GLU A 361 -1.37 22.06 3.20
N ASN A 362 -1.32 22.42 4.48
CA ASN A 362 -2.27 23.33 5.09
C ASN A 362 -1.97 24.76 4.62
N THR A 363 -2.55 25.18 3.49
CA THR A 363 -2.50 26.57 3.02
C THR A 363 -3.43 27.45 3.88
N ASN A 364 -3.16 27.56 5.18
CA ASN A 364 -3.91 28.40 6.12
C ASN A 364 -3.40 29.85 6.15
N GLU A 365 -2.48 30.24 5.26
CA GLU A 365 -1.97 31.62 5.19
C GLU A 365 -2.76 32.47 4.19
N GLY A 366 -3.99 32.84 4.56
CA GLY A 366 -4.63 34.15 4.28
C GLY A 366 -4.56 34.78 2.88
N SER A 367 -4.22 34.06 1.81
CA SER A 367 -4.20 34.60 0.47
C SER A 367 -5.59 34.44 -0.17
N ASP A 368 -6.36 35.52 -0.18
CA ASP A 368 -7.65 35.65 -0.88
C ASP A 368 -7.57 35.47 -2.42
N ASP A 369 -6.42 35.03 -2.94
CA ASP A 369 -6.18 34.85 -4.37
C ASP A 369 -6.59 33.42 -4.81
N MET A 370 -7.91 33.21 -4.86
CA MET A 370 -8.60 31.95 -5.21
C MET A 370 -8.41 31.48 -6.67
N SER A 371 -7.45 32.03 -7.42
CA SER A 371 -7.59 32.14 -8.87
C SER A 371 -6.75 31.21 -9.76
N SER A 372 -5.77 30.40 -9.31
CA SER A 372 -4.89 29.81 -10.35
C SER A 372 -4.30 28.40 -10.23
N ALA A 373 -4.57 27.58 -9.21
CA ALA A 373 -4.21 26.15 -9.31
C ALA A 373 -5.01 25.28 -8.33
N PRO A 374 -5.40 24.06 -8.73
CA PRO A 374 -5.98 23.10 -7.80
C PRO A 374 -4.98 22.77 -6.67
N PRO A 375 -5.45 22.54 -5.43
CA PRO A 375 -4.63 22.23 -4.27
C PRO A 375 -4.10 20.78 -4.35
N LEU A 376 -3.17 20.54 -5.27
CA LEU A 376 -2.50 19.26 -5.49
C LEU A 376 -1.13 19.20 -4.80
N LEU A 377 -0.86 20.11 -3.87
CA LEU A 377 0.38 20.11 -3.11
C LEU A 377 0.24 19.15 -1.94
N LEU A 378 0.82 17.97 -2.16
CA LEU A 378 1.14 17.03 -1.11
C LEU A 378 2.56 17.28 -0.62
N GLU A 379 2.75 17.21 0.69
CA GLU A 379 4.05 17.26 1.34
C GLU A 379 4.40 15.89 1.94
N ARG A 380 5.67 15.51 1.86
CA ARG A 380 6.21 14.32 2.50
C ARG A 380 7.07 14.73 3.69
N THR A 381 6.69 14.27 4.89
CA THR A 381 7.47 14.46 6.13
C THR A 381 8.12 13.16 6.56
N ILE A 382 9.45 13.15 6.71
CA ILE A 382 10.20 11.98 7.18
C ILE A 382 9.88 11.73 8.65
N HIS A 383 9.40 10.53 8.95
CA HIS A 383 9.11 10.05 10.30
C HIS A 383 10.31 9.27 10.86
N LYS A 384 10.96 8.42 10.05
CA LYS A 384 12.05 7.53 10.47
C LYS A 384 13.31 7.73 9.62
N GLN A 385 14.24 8.51 10.14
CA GLN A 385 15.40 9.00 9.38
C GLN A 385 16.35 7.87 8.93
N GLU A 386 16.52 6.84 9.73
CA GLU A 386 17.39 5.69 9.44
C GLU A 386 16.87 4.78 8.31
N LEU A 387 15.59 4.93 7.95
CA LEU A 387 14.97 4.28 6.79
C LEU A 387 14.75 5.25 5.62
N ALA A 388 15.03 6.56 5.77
CA ALA A 388 14.80 7.54 4.71
C ALA A 388 15.54 7.21 3.41
N TRP A 389 16.65 6.48 3.49
CA TRP A 389 17.37 6.00 2.32
C TRP A 389 16.53 5.08 1.42
N THR A 390 15.40 4.55 1.86
CA THR A 390 14.53 3.70 1.01
C THR A 390 13.60 4.52 0.11
N LEU A 391 13.53 5.85 0.29
CA LEU A 391 12.60 6.74 -0.41
C LEU A 391 13.03 7.12 -1.84
N GLY A 392 14.25 6.75 -2.24
CA GLY A 392 14.81 7.06 -3.56
C GLY A 392 16.09 7.90 -3.49
N ASP A 393 16.57 8.31 -4.66
CA ASP A 393 17.90 8.91 -4.82
C ASP A 393 18.03 10.29 -4.17
N ASP A 394 16.92 11.03 -4.02
CA ASP A 394 16.92 12.35 -3.36
C ASP A 394 17.14 12.27 -1.84
N PHE A 395 17.04 11.07 -1.25
CA PHE A 395 17.10 10.85 0.20
C PHE A 395 18.33 10.03 0.64
N ARG A 396 19.26 9.74 -0.27
CA ARG A 396 20.46 8.94 0.02
C ARG A 396 21.61 9.26 -0.90
N GLU A 397 22.79 8.87 -0.46
CA GLU A 397 23.93 8.71 -1.35
C GLU A 397 23.97 7.28 -1.92
N GLN A 398 24.48 7.13 -3.14
CA GLN A 398 24.58 5.81 -3.80
C GLN A 398 25.40 4.80 -2.96
N THR A 399 26.43 5.28 -2.25
CA THR A 399 27.27 4.42 -1.41
C THR A 399 26.53 3.88 -0.19
N GLU A 400 25.66 4.68 0.42
CA GLU A 400 24.81 4.24 1.54
C GLU A 400 23.83 3.16 1.09
N TYR A 401 23.22 3.37 -0.08
CA TYR A 401 22.32 2.40 -0.68
C TYR A 401 23.00 1.03 -0.88
N GLU A 402 24.18 1.03 -1.50
CA GLU A 402 24.95 -0.19 -1.73
C GLU A 402 25.41 -0.87 -0.44
N GLU A 403 25.75 -0.10 0.60
CA GLU A 403 26.11 -0.63 1.92
C GLU A 403 24.91 -1.32 2.58
N LYS A 404 23.72 -0.70 2.54
CA LYS A 404 22.50 -1.27 3.12
C LYS A 404 22.07 -2.56 2.45
N LEU A 405 22.17 -2.64 1.12
CA LEU A 405 21.88 -3.87 0.38
C LEU A 405 22.92 -4.96 0.66
N ARG A 406 24.20 -4.61 0.73
CA ARG A 406 25.26 -5.56 1.07
C ARG A 406 25.08 -6.13 2.47
N ALA A 407 24.64 -5.33 3.44
CA ALA A 407 24.34 -5.81 4.78
C ALA A 407 23.27 -6.92 4.79
N VAL A 408 22.28 -6.87 3.89
CA VAL A 408 21.28 -7.94 3.71
C VAL A 408 21.94 -9.21 3.19
N GLU A 409 22.83 -9.11 2.20
CA GLU A 409 23.55 -10.26 1.65
C GLU A 409 24.51 -10.88 2.67
N GLU A 410 25.25 -10.05 3.40
CA GLU A 410 26.22 -10.48 4.41
C GLU A 410 25.56 -11.16 5.62
N ALA A 411 24.40 -10.67 6.06
CA ALA A 411 23.63 -11.28 7.15
C ALA A 411 23.29 -12.76 6.87
N LEU A 412 23.00 -13.10 5.61
CA LEU A 412 22.68 -14.48 5.21
C LEU A 412 23.91 -15.40 5.19
N LEU A 413 25.10 -14.84 4.99
CA LEU A 413 26.34 -15.61 4.95
C LEU A 413 26.91 -15.88 6.36
N GLN A 414 26.46 -15.14 7.37
CA GLN A 414 26.92 -15.25 8.75
C GLN A 414 26.07 -16.22 9.59
N SER A 415 24.83 -16.48 9.17
CA SER A 415 23.93 -17.49 9.73
C SER A 415 24.27 -18.89 9.24
#